data_AF-A0A7C3R0D4-F1
#
_entry.id   AF-A0A7C3R0D4-F1
#
_cell.length_a   1.000
_cell.length_b   1.000
_cell.length_c   1.000
_cell.angle_alpha   90.00
_cell.angle_beta   90.00
_cell.angle_gamma   90.00
#
_symmetry.space_group_name_H-M   'P 1'
#
loop_
_entity.id
_entity.type
_entity.pdbx_description
1 polymer ?
#
loop_
_entity_poly.entity_id
_entity_poly.type
_entity_poly.pdbx_seq_one_letter_code
_entity_poly.pdbx_strand_id
1 'polypeptide(L)'
;MWFLSSLVTVLVGALSSVREIVKEDDIYRRERAVNLQVLPYILSKVWVGVVLAFYQAAVLLLTRILFTHPPLPDAGSYFALYGTLFISTLCGYLIGLMISASAPNQNAAMLLIIVVLVPQFMFAGALMPLDLIPGGEVISTFMPTRWTFEAFVNLSGMGKQLIHDPCWARPKAERKALSEAQKADCPCFGANIFTQCAEFPGILSPDFYDAKTQRV
;
A
#
# COMPACT_ATOMS: atom_id res chain seq x y z
N MET A 1 -1.19 -10.07 -5.42
CA MET A 1 -1.79 -8.73 -5.67
C MET A 1 -1.05 -7.66 -4.86
N TRP A 2 -0.64 -6.54 -5.46
CA TRP A 2 0.13 -5.47 -4.78
C TRP A 2 -0.67 -4.68 -3.75
N PHE A 3 -1.98 -4.52 -3.97
CA PHE A 3 -2.88 -3.85 -3.03
C PHE A 3 -2.85 -4.49 -1.64
N LEU A 4 -3.05 -5.81 -1.55
CA LEU A 4 -2.99 -6.51 -0.26
C LEU A 4 -1.61 -6.41 0.39
N SER A 5 -0.53 -6.41 -0.39
CA SER A 5 0.82 -6.21 0.15
C SER A 5 0.99 -4.83 0.79
N SER A 6 0.41 -3.78 0.20
CA SER A 6 0.47 -2.43 0.79
C SER A 6 -0.21 -2.38 2.16
N LEU A 7 -1.38 -3.02 2.27
CA LEU A 7 -2.17 -3.08 3.50
C LEU A 7 -1.48 -3.90 4.58
N VAL A 8 -1.00 -5.10 4.23
CA VAL A 8 -0.29 -5.98 5.16
C VAL A 8 0.96 -5.31 5.72
N THR A 9 1.69 -4.58 4.89
CA THR A 9 2.91 -3.89 5.30
C THR A 9 2.62 -2.82 6.36
N VAL A 10 1.62 -1.97 6.13
CA VAL A 10 1.19 -0.94 7.10
C VAL A 10 0.62 -1.60 8.37
N LEU A 11 -0.18 -2.65 8.22
CA LEU A 11 -0.79 -3.38 9.33
C LEU A 11 0.25 -4.03 10.25
N VAL A 12 1.26 -4.70 9.68
CA VAL A 12 2.35 -5.36 10.43
C VAL A 12 3.14 -4.33 11.24
N GLY A 13 3.43 -3.17 10.65
CA GLY A 13 4.07 -2.06 11.39
C GLY A 13 3.19 -1.52 12.50
N ALA A 14 1.91 -1.27 12.24
CA ALA A 14 1.00 -0.71 13.25
C ALA A 14 0.76 -1.67 14.42
N LEU A 15 0.63 -2.97 14.16
CA LEU A 15 0.43 -3.99 15.20
C LEU A 15 1.64 -4.15 16.12
N SER A 16 2.87 -3.88 15.66
CA SER A 16 4.06 -4.03 16.50
C SER A 16 4.22 -2.92 17.54
N SER A 17 3.67 -1.72 17.30
CA SER A 17 3.79 -0.57 18.22
C SER A 17 2.52 -0.22 18.99
N VAL A 18 1.34 -0.73 18.58
CA VAL A 18 0.03 -0.29 19.14
C VAL A 18 -0.10 -0.48 20.65
N ARG A 19 0.62 -1.42 21.25
CA ARG A 19 0.59 -1.66 22.71
C ARG A 19 1.79 -1.08 23.45
N GLU A 20 2.74 -0.48 22.75
CA GLU A 20 4.06 -0.19 23.32
C GLU A 20 4.01 0.95 24.34
N ILE A 21 3.28 2.03 24.08
CA ILE A 21 3.15 3.16 25.02
C ILE A 21 2.09 2.84 26.09
N VAL A 22 0.91 2.34 25.69
CA VAL A 22 -0.18 2.07 26.65
C VAL A 22 0.23 1.10 27.76
N LYS A 23 1.08 0.12 27.45
CA LYS A 23 1.56 -0.85 28.43
C LYS A 23 2.47 -0.23 29.48
N GLU A 24 3.17 0.85 29.12
CA GLU A 24 4.19 1.48 29.96
C GLU A 24 3.73 2.84 30.52
N ASP A 25 2.48 3.26 30.28
CA ASP A 25 1.98 4.59 30.69
C ASP A 25 2.15 4.86 32.19
N ASP A 26 1.86 3.86 33.04
CA ASP A 26 2.03 3.97 34.49
C ASP A 26 3.49 4.17 34.92
N ILE A 27 4.43 3.54 34.21
CA ILE A 27 5.86 3.66 34.47
C ILE A 27 6.33 5.04 33.99
N TYR A 28 5.94 5.44 32.79
CA TYR A 28 6.28 6.74 32.21
C TYR A 28 5.81 7.90 33.10
N ARG A 29 4.60 7.83 33.67
CA ARG A 29 4.09 8.85 34.61
C ARG A 29 4.95 8.98 35.86
N ARG A 30 5.48 7.86 36.39
CA ARG A 30 6.37 7.86 37.56
C ARG A 30 7.74 8.45 37.23
N GLU A 31 8.33 8.05 36.10
CA GLU A 31 9.66 8.55 35.69
C GLU A 31 9.63 10.03 35.28
N ARG A 32 8.52 10.49 34.70
CA ARG A 32 8.32 11.92 34.40
C ARG A 32 8.30 12.79 35.65
N ALA A 33 7.84 12.27 36.80
CA ALA A 33 7.90 12.99 38.07
C ALA A 33 9.33 13.19 38.58
N VAL A 34 10.30 12.41 38.06
CA VAL A 34 11.71 12.40 38.49
C VAL A 34 12.63 13.08 37.45
N ASN A 35 12.07 13.79 36.45
CA ASN A 35 12.76 14.58 35.41
C ASN A 35 12.99 13.89 34.04
N LEU A 36 12.21 12.87 33.67
CA LEU A 36 12.26 12.33 32.32
C LEU A 36 11.65 13.30 31.28
N GLN A 37 12.41 13.62 30.23
CA GLN A 37 11.95 14.43 29.11
C GLN A 37 11.15 13.58 28.09
N VAL A 38 10.15 14.20 27.47
CA VAL A 38 9.28 13.53 26.48
C VAL A 38 10.04 13.16 25.20
N LEU A 39 10.96 14.02 24.76
CA LEU A 39 11.69 13.85 23.50
C LEU A 39 12.58 12.59 23.50
N PRO A 40 13.47 12.38 24.50
CA PRO A 40 14.30 11.18 24.56
C PRO A 40 13.49 9.89 24.64
N TYR A 41 12.34 9.92 25.33
CA TYR A 41 11.43 8.77 25.41
C TYR A 41 10.88 8.40 24.02
N ILE A 42 10.28 9.37 23.30
CA ILE A 42 9.72 9.11 21.97
C ILE A 42 10.82 8.70 20.99
N LEU A 43 11.97 9.37 21.00
CA LEU A 43 13.09 9.03 20.11
C LEU A 43 13.62 7.61 20.36
N SER A 44 13.66 7.15 21.62
CA SER A 44 14.05 5.77 21.93
C SER A 44 13.10 4.75 21.30
N LYS A 45 11.79 5.01 21.34
CA LYS A 45 10.76 4.15 20.73
C LYS A 45 10.83 4.19 19.20
N VAL A 46 10.97 5.38 18.61
CA VAL A 46 11.11 5.52 17.16
C VAL A 46 12.36 4.81 16.64
N TRP A 47 13.48 4.86 17.35
CA TRP A 47 14.71 4.18 16.95
C TRP A 47 14.54 2.66 16.92
N VAL A 48 13.90 2.09 17.94
CA VAL A 48 13.53 0.66 17.95
C VAL A 48 12.59 0.35 16.77
N GLY A 49 11.61 1.21 16.51
CA GLY A 49 10.72 1.13 15.37
C GLY A 49 11.44 1.09 14.02
N VAL A 50 12.49 1.90 13.84
CA VAL A 50 13.31 1.91 12.61
C VAL A 50 14.01 0.56 12.42
N VAL A 51 14.65 0.03 13.46
CA VAL A 51 15.32 -1.28 13.38
C VAL A 51 14.33 -2.40 13.10
N LEU A 52 13.17 -2.39 13.78
CA LEU A 52 12.10 -3.36 13.54
C LEU A 52 11.52 -3.24 12.13
N ALA A 53 11.34 -2.02 11.60
CA ALA A 53 10.85 -1.81 10.25
C ALA A 53 11.84 -2.35 9.20
N PHE A 54 13.16 -2.20 9.40
CA PHE A 54 14.17 -2.80 8.51
C PHE A 54 14.07 -4.32 8.51
N TYR A 55 13.93 -4.92 9.69
CA TYR A 55 13.76 -6.37 9.84
C TYR A 55 12.45 -6.87 9.20
N GLN A 56 11.32 -6.23 9.51
CA GLN A 56 10.01 -6.60 8.99
C GLN A 56 9.96 -6.46 7.46
N ALA A 57 10.52 -5.38 6.90
CA ALA A 57 10.62 -5.21 5.45
C ALA A 57 11.46 -6.31 4.79
N ALA A 58 12.53 -6.77 5.45
CA ALA A 58 13.38 -7.83 4.92
C ALA A 58 12.64 -9.18 4.91
N VAL A 59 11.92 -9.49 5.99
CA VAL A 59 11.09 -10.69 6.08
C VAL A 59 9.96 -10.67 5.04
N LEU A 60 9.27 -9.54 4.88
CA LEU A 60 8.20 -9.38 3.89
C LEU A 60 8.73 -9.53 2.46
N LEU A 61 9.88 -8.92 2.15
CA LEU A 61 10.53 -9.07 0.85
C LEU A 61 10.95 -10.53 0.60
N LEU A 62 11.59 -11.18 1.57
CA LEU A 62 12.05 -12.56 1.44
C LEU A 62 10.87 -13.51 1.22
N THR A 63 9.78 -13.32 1.97
CA THR A 63 8.55 -14.09 1.80
C THR A 63 7.97 -13.85 0.41
N ARG A 64 7.98 -12.61 -0.09
CA ARG A 64 7.53 -12.29 -1.45
C ARG A 64 8.35 -13.03 -2.50
N ILE A 65 9.68 -12.99 -2.40
CA ILE A 65 10.60 -13.63 -3.33
C ILE A 65 10.36 -15.15 -3.33
N LEU A 66 10.30 -15.76 -2.14
CA LEU A 66 10.19 -17.22 -2.00
C LEU A 66 8.86 -17.79 -2.51
N PHE A 67 7.74 -17.13 -2.21
CA PHE A 67 6.41 -17.68 -2.49
C PHE A 67 5.79 -17.18 -3.79
N THR A 68 6.13 -15.96 -4.24
CA THR A 68 5.40 -15.31 -5.33
C THR A 68 6.27 -14.87 -6.50
N HIS A 69 7.61 -14.94 -6.39
CA HIS A 69 8.56 -14.53 -7.43
C HIS A 69 8.10 -13.25 -8.17
N PRO A 70 8.12 -12.09 -7.49
CA PRO A 70 7.49 -10.88 -8.02
C PRO A 70 8.11 -10.52 -9.39
N PRO A 71 7.29 -10.27 -10.43
CA PRO A 71 7.79 -9.88 -11.74
C PRO A 71 8.31 -8.45 -11.64
N LEU A 72 9.60 -8.31 -11.34
CA LEU A 72 10.31 -7.06 -11.25
C LEU A 72 11.34 -7.01 -12.39
N PRO A 73 11.45 -5.88 -13.11
CA PRO A 73 12.27 -5.81 -14.31
C PRO A 73 13.77 -5.92 -14.03
N ASP A 74 14.25 -5.33 -12.93
CA ASP A 74 15.69 -5.22 -12.63
C ASP A 74 16.01 -5.49 -11.15
N ALA A 75 17.28 -5.83 -10.86
CA ALA A 75 17.80 -5.94 -9.49
C ALA A 75 17.63 -4.63 -8.69
N GLY A 76 17.73 -3.47 -9.35
CA GLY A 76 17.46 -2.16 -8.73
C GLY A 76 16.02 -2.02 -8.22
N SER A 77 15.06 -2.65 -8.90
CA SER A 77 13.65 -2.63 -8.49
C SER A 77 13.41 -3.42 -7.21
N TYR A 78 14.24 -4.43 -6.91
CA TYR A 78 14.19 -5.13 -5.62
C TYR A 78 14.65 -4.24 -4.47
N PHE A 79 15.69 -3.44 -4.66
CA PHE A 79 16.13 -2.46 -3.66
C PHE A 79 15.08 -1.36 -3.45
N ALA A 80 14.48 -0.86 -4.53
CA ALA A 80 13.40 0.12 -4.43
C ALA A 80 12.15 -0.48 -3.75
N LEU A 81 11.83 -1.75 -4.02
CA LEU A 81 10.75 -2.47 -3.34
C LEU A 81 11.05 -2.63 -1.83
N TYR A 82 12.28 -2.99 -1.46
CA TYR A 82 12.71 -3.05 -0.08
C TYR A 82 12.55 -1.70 0.64
N GLY A 83 13.02 -0.62 0.01
CA GLY A 83 12.88 0.73 0.56
C GLY A 83 11.41 1.14 0.73
N THR A 84 10.56 0.80 -0.24
CA THR A 84 9.11 1.06 -0.15
C THR A 84 8.47 0.27 0.98
N LEU A 85 8.80 -1.01 1.14
CA LEU A 85 8.33 -1.86 2.23
C LEU A 85 8.78 -1.29 3.58
N PHE A 86 10.04 -0.88 3.70
CA PHE A 86 10.61 -0.27 4.90
C PHE A 86 9.87 1.01 5.29
N ILE A 87 9.75 1.98 4.37
CA ILE A 87 9.07 3.26 4.63
C ILE A 87 7.60 3.04 4.98
N SER A 88 6.92 2.14 4.27
CA SER A 88 5.52 1.81 4.55
C SER A 88 5.34 1.14 5.91
N THR A 89 6.25 0.25 6.28
CA THR A 89 6.21 -0.42 7.59
C THR A 89 6.48 0.58 8.71
N LEU A 90 7.45 1.48 8.52
CA LEU A 90 7.78 2.54 9.46
C LEU A 90 6.59 3.50 9.64
N CYS A 91 5.92 3.90 8.56
CA CYS A 91 4.69 4.70 8.65
C CYS A 91 3.61 3.98 9.47
N GLY A 92 3.41 2.67 9.22
CA GLY A 92 2.52 1.85 10.03
C GLY A 92 2.91 1.85 11.51
N TYR A 93 4.20 1.66 11.81
CA TYR A 93 4.74 1.68 13.18
C TYR A 93 4.46 3.02 13.86
N LEU A 94 4.68 4.15 13.19
CA LEU A 94 4.42 5.48 13.74
C LEU A 94 2.93 5.72 13.98
N ILE A 95 2.05 5.24 13.09
CA ILE A 95 0.60 5.30 13.29
C ILE A 95 0.20 4.46 14.50
N GLY A 96 0.73 3.24 14.64
CA GLY A 96 0.49 2.40 15.81
C GLY A 96 0.98 3.05 17.10
N LEU A 97 2.12 3.74 17.07
CA LEU A 97 2.66 4.48 18.21
C LEU A 97 1.75 5.66 18.60
N MET A 98 1.23 6.40 17.62
CA MET A 98 0.27 7.48 17.82
C MET A 98 -1.04 6.97 18.44
N ILE A 99 -1.54 5.84 17.96
CA ILE A 99 -2.72 5.17 18.54
C ILE A 99 -2.42 4.73 19.97
N SER A 100 -1.25 4.15 20.21
CA SER A 100 -0.81 3.73 21.54
C SER A 100 -0.78 4.91 22.51
N ALA A 101 -0.23 6.05 22.11
CA ALA A 101 -0.19 7.24 22.96
C ALA A 101 -1.58 7.82 23.29
N SER A 102 -2.58 7.58 22.43
CA SER A 102 -3.93 8.14 22.55
C SER A 102 -4.91 7.22 23.28
N ALA A 103 -4.58 5.93 23.42
CA ALA A 103 -5.51 4.94 23.92
C ALA A 103 -5.50 4.85 25.46
N PRO A 104 -6.67 4.75 26.12
CA PRO A 104 -6.76 4.68 27.58
C PRO A 104 -6.40 3.31 28.16
N ASN A 105 -6.46 2.24 27.36
CA ASN A 105 -6.12 0.89 27.77
C ASN A 105 -5.74 0.02 26.56
N GLN A 106 -5.08 -1.11 26.81
CA GLN A 106 -4.51 -1.95 25.74
C GLN A 106 -5.58 -2.53 24.81
N ASN A 107 -6.77 -2.84 25.34
CA ASN A 107 -7.88 -3.35 24.55
C ASN A 107 -8.46 -2.27 23.64
N ALA A 108 -8.60 -1.04 24.13
CA ALA A 108 -9.05 0.11 23.35
C ALA A 108 -8.06 0.42 22.21
N ALA A 109 -6.75 0.33 22.45
CA ALA A 109 -5.74 0.52 21.41
C ALA A 109 -5.91 -0.46 20.23
N MET A 110 -6.19 -1.74 20.54
CA MET A 110 -6.48 -2.78 19.54
C MET A 110 -7.80 -2.55 18.80
N LEU A 111 -8.77 -1.83 19.38
CA LEU A 111 -9.99 -1.46 18.66
C LEU A 111 -9.75 -0.24 17.77
N LEU A 112 -9.00 0.74 18.25
CA LEU A 112 -8.64 1.94 17.49
C LEU A 112 -7.85 1.62 16.23
N ILE A 113 -7.00 0.59 16.24
CA ILE A 113 -6.29 0.17 15.02
C ILE A 113 -7.27 -0.21 13.91
N ILE A 114 -8.35 -0.92 14.23
CA ILE A 114 -9.36 -1.35 13.25
C ILE A 114 -10.06 -0.12 12.67
N VAL A 115 -10.41 0.84 13.53
CA VAL A 115 -11.04 2.11 13.12
C VAL A 115 -10.14 2.91 12.18
N VAL A 116 -8.82 2.92 12.39
CA VAL A 116 -7.85 3.61 11.52
C VAL A 116 -7.59 2.83 10.23
N LEU A 117 -7.59 1.50 10.29
CA LEU A 117 -7.36 0.65 9.13
C LEU A 117 -8.48 0.74 8.10
N VAL A 118 -9.75 0.74 8.51
CA VAL A 118 -10.90 0.77 7.58
C VAL A 118 -10.81 1.94 6.57
N PRO A 119 -10.57 3.20 6.98
CA PRO A 119 -10.31 4.29 6.05
C PRO A 119 -9.10 4.03 5.14
N GLN A 120 -8.02 3.46 5.66
CA GLN A 120 -6.84 3.14 4.85
C GLN A 120 -7.15 2.11 3.75
N PHE A 121 -8.07 1.16 3.97
CA PHE A 121 -8.55 0.24 2.93
C PHE A 121 -9.36 0.98 1.86
N MET A 122 -10.29 1.84 2.28
CA MET A 122 -11.21 2.52 1.36
C MET A 122 -10.50 3.56 0.49
N PHE A 123 -9.57 4.32 1.07
CA PHE A 123 -8.91 5.45 0.42
C PHE A 123 -7.58 5.11 -0.24
N ALA A 124 -7.21 3.83 -0.34
CA ALA A 124 -5.99 3.39 -1.04
C ALA A 124 -6.03 3.58 -2.57
N GLY A 125 -7.22 3.84 -3.15
CA GLY A 125 -7.40 4.06 -4.60
C GLY A 125 -7.50 2.78 -5.45
N ALA A 126 -7.37 1.60 -4.86
CA ALA A 126 -7.48 0.32 -5.57
C ALA A 126 -8.92 -0.22 -5.69
N LEU A 127 -9.77 0.02 -4.68
CA LEU A 127 -11.12 -0.55 -4.58
C LEU A 127 -12.20 0.32 -5.22
N MET A 128 -12.09 1.65 -5.05
CA MET A 128 -13.03 2.62 -5.58
C MET A 128 -12.25 3.79 -6.20
N PRO A 129 -12.68 4.33 -7.35
CA PRO A 129 -12.06 5.52 -7.89
C PRO A 129 -12.31 6.70 -6.96
N LEU A 130 -11.23 7.39 -6.59
CA LEU A 130 -11.27 8.50 -5.63
C LEU A 130 -12.13 9.67 -6.11
N ASP A 131 -12.28 9.83 -7.44
CA ASP A 131 -13.14 10.85 -8.08
C ASP A 131 -14.61 10.79 -7.63
N LEU A 132 -15.09 9.61 -7.19
CA LEU A 132 -16.50 9.43 -6.78
C LEU A 132 -16.75 9.84 -5.34
N ILE A 133 -15.69 10.00 -4.53
CA ILE A 133 -15.83 10.33 -3.11
C ILE A 133 -15.59 11.84 -2.94
N PRO A 134 -16.54 12.61 -2.39
CA PRO A 134 -16.35 14.04 -2.18
C PRO A 134 -15.16 14.26 -1.23
N GLY A 135 -14.12 14.95 -1.72
CA GLY A 135 -12.88 15.18 -0.97
C GLY A 135 -11.96 13.96 -0.84
N GLY A 136 -12.26 12.84 -1.52
CA GLY A 136 -11.50 11.60 -1.42
C GLY A 136 -10.04 11.74 -1.84
N GLU A 137 -9.75 12.58 -2.83
CA GLU A 137 -8.38 12.83 -3.30
C GLU A 137 -7.50 13.49 -2.22
N VAL A 138 -8.07 14.44 -1.47
CA VAL A 138 -7.35 15.12 -0.37
C VAL A 138 -7.13 14.16 0.79
N ILE A 139 -8.18 13.45 1.22
CA ILE A 139 -8.11 12.52 2.37
C ILE A 139 -7.15 11.36 2.08
N SER A 140 -7.21 10.80 0.88
CA SER A 140 -6.35 9.68 0.47
C SER A 140 -4.87 10.07 0.42
N THR A 141 -4.55 11.35 0.24
CA THR A 141 -3.17 11.82 0.35
C THR A 141 -2.62 11.66 1.77
N PHE A 142 -3.44 11.62 2.82
CA PHE A 142 -2.96 11.33 4.18
C PHE A 142 -2.83 9.83 4.48
N MET A 143 -3.29 8.96 3.58
CA MET A 143 -3.33 7.53 3.81
C MET A 143 -2.05 6.88 3.25
N PRO A 144 -1.17 6.32 4.09
CA PRO A 144 0.08 5.73 3.61
C PRO A 144 -0.15 4.57 2.64
N THR A 145 -1.28 3.87 2.77
CA THR A 145 -1.68 2.78 1.87
C THR A 145 -1.85 3.24 0.42
N ARG A 146 -2.26 4.49 0.17
CA ARG A 146 -2.33 5.05 -1.18
C ARG A 146 -0.92 5.13 -1.79
N TRP A 147 0.00 5.80 -1.11
CA TRP A 147 1.36 6.01 -1.61
C TRP A 147 2.11 4.69 -1.79
N THR A 148 1.97 3.77 -0.82
CA THR A 148 2.58 2.44 -0.90
C THR A 148 2.03 1.64 -2.09
N PHE A 149 0.71 1.72 -2.33
CA PHE A 149 0.10 1.05 -3.47
C PHE A 149 0.57 1.63 -4.81
N GLU A 150 0.57 2.96 -4.96
CA GLU A 150 1.11 3.65 -6.15
C GLU A 150 2.58 3.27 -6.41
N ALA A 151 3.41 3.25 -5.36
CA ALA A 151 4.80 2.85 -5.46
C ALA A 151 4.94 1.40 -5.97
N PHE A 152 4.15 0.45 -5.45
CA PHE A 152 4.19 -0.94 -5.93
C PHE A 152 3.71 -1.09 -7.38
N VAL A 153 2.69 -0.35 -7.80
CA VAL A 153 2.23 -0.34 -9.20
C VAL A 153 3.32 0.19 -10.12
N ASN A 154 3.98 1.28 -9.74
CA ASN A 154 5.07 1.86 -10.51
C ASN A 154 6.29 0.93 -10.60
N LEU A 155 6.69 0.31 -9.49
CA LEU A 155 7.84 -0.60 -9.42
C LEU A 155 7.61 -1.90 -10.20
N SER A 156 6.39 -2.42 -10.18
CA SER A 156 6.03 -3.62 -10.95
C SER A 156 5.80 -3.34 -12.43
N GLY A 157 5.71 -2.06 -12.83
CA GLY A 157 5.42 -1.70 -14.22
C GLY A 157 4.00 -2.05 -14.68
N MET A 158 3.09 -2.33 -13.74
CA MET A 158 1.72 -2.83 -13.97
C MET A 158 0.82 -1.89 -14.80
N GLY A 159 1.31 -0.73 -15.24
CA GLY A 159 0.60 0.19 -16.13
C GLY A 159 1.40 0.69 -17.34
N LYS A 160 2.63 0.19 -17.57
CA LYS A 160 3.50 0.74 -18.64
C LYS A 160 2.86 0.66 -20.03
N GLN A 161 2.21 -0.47 -20.35
CA GLN A 161 1.50 -0.66 -21.62
C GLN A 161 0.32 0.30 -21.79
N LEU A 162 -0.42 0.58 -20.71
CA LEU A 162 -1.53 1.53 -20.71
C LEU A 162 -1.05 2.98 -20.87
N ILE A 163 0.10 3.34 -20.28
CA ILE A 163 0.67 4.69 -20.38
C ILE A 163 1.19 4.98 -21.80
N HIS A 164 1.71 3.96 -22.49
CA HIS A 164 2.22 4.11 -23.86
C HIS A 164 1.10 4.27 -24.91
N ASP A 165 -0.15 3.95 -24.58
CA ASP A 165 -1.28 4.13 -25.48
C ASP A 165 -1.74 5.61 -25.55
N PRO A 166 -1.69 6.26 -26.73
CA PRO A 166 -2.10 7.65 -26.91
C PRO A 166 -3.55 7.93 -26.49
N CYS A 167 -4.41 6.92 -26.51
CA CYS A 167 -5.83 7.06 -26.18
C CYS A 167 -6.04 7.18 -24.66
N TRP A 168 -5.16 6.60 -23.84
CA TRP A 168 -5.23 6.70 -22.38
C TRP A 168 -4.72 8.06 -21.86
N ALA A 169 -3.88 8.76 -22.64
CA ALA A 169 -3.40 10.11 -22.32
C ALA A 169 -4.47 11.20 -22.43
N ARG A 170 -5.61 10.93 -23.10
CA ARG A 170 -6.71 11.90 -23.27
C ARG A 170 -7.56 12.02 -22.00
N PRO A 171 -8.22 13.18 -21.77
CA PRO A 171 -9.17 13.35 -20.68
C PRO A 171 -10.29 12.31 -20.71
N LYS A 172 -10.76 11.88 -19.52
CA LYS A 172 -11.79 10.83 -19.36
C LYS A 172 -13.08 11.13 -20.12
N ALA A 173 -13.46 12.40 -20.28
CA ALA A 173 -14.63 12.83 -21.03
C ALA A 173 -14.48 12.59 -22.54
N GLU A 174 -13.36 13.03 -23.12
CA GLU A 174 -13.04 12.81 -24.54
C GLU A 174 -12.88 11.33 -24.86
N ARG A 175 -12.26 10.58 -23.94
CA ARG A 175 -12.11 9.13 -24.05
C ARG A 175 -13.42 8.36 -24.19
N LYS A 176 -14.46 8.81 -23.48
CA LYS A 176 -15.79 8.20 -23.55
C LYS A 176 -16.54 8.57 -24.83
N ALA A 177 -16.17 9.69 -25.46
CA ALA A 177 -16.80 10.21 -26.65
C ALA A 177 -16.20 9.71 -27.98
N LEU A 178 -15.11 8.92 -27.96
CA LEU A 178 -14.54 8.35 -29.18
C LEU A 178 -15.51 7.35 -29.84
N SER A 179 -15.54 7.39 -31.18
CA SER A 179 -16.29 6.43 -31.99
C SER A 179 -15.58 5.07 -32.01
N GLU A 180 -16.33 3.97 -32.24
CA GLU A 180 -15.76 2.61 -32.25
C GLU A 180 -14.60 2.44 -33.25
N ALA A 181 -14.63 3.15 -34.38
CA ALA A 181 -13.53 3.13 -35.35
C ALA A 181 -12.24 3.75 -34.78
N GLN A 182 -12.34 4.84 -34.01
CA GLN A 182 -11.18 5.47 -33.39
C GLN A 182 -10.64 4.65 -32.21
N LYS A 183 -11.49 3.85 -31.56
CA LYS A 183 -11.06 2.92 -30.50
C LYS A 183 -10.22 1.77 -31.05
N ALA A 184 -10.47 1.36 -32.30
CA ALA A 184 -9.75 0.27 -32.95
C ALA A 184 -8.28 0.63 -33.28
N ASP A 185 -7.97 1.91 -33.43
CA ASP A 185 -6.60 2.40 -33.65
C ASP A 185 -5.75 2.44 -32.37
N CYS A 186 -6.39 2.29 -31.20
CA CYS A 186 -5.72 2.32 -29.91
C CYS A 186 -5.22 0.91 -29.51
N PRO A 187 -3.94 0.72 -29.17
CA PRO A 187 -3.39 -0.60 -28.86
C PRO A 187 -3.99 -1.28 -27.63
N CYS A 188 -4.21 -0.53 -26.54
CA CYS A 188 -4.70 -1.04 -25.25
C CYS A 188 -6.06 -0.45 -24.88
N PHE A 189 -6.93 -0.19 -25.85
CA PHE A 189 -8.28 0.34 -25.61
C PHE A 189 -9.37 -0.50 -26.29
N GLY A 190 -10.57 -0.50 -25.71
CA GLY A 190 -11.70 -1.26 -26.26
C GLY A 190 -11.42 -2.76 -26.33
N ALA A 191 -11.72 -3.39 -27.46
CA ALA A 191 -11.50 -4.82 -27.67
C ALA A 191 -10.02 -5.22 -27.80
N ASN A 192 -9.15 -4.28 -28.21
CA ASN A 192 -7.71 -4.56 -28.42
C ASN A 192 -6.97 -4.85 -27.11
N ILE A 193 -7.51 -4.40 -25.97
CA ILE A 193 -6.92 -4.69 -24.65
C ILE A 193 -6.78 -6.20 -24.38
N PHE A 194 -7.67 -7.01 -24.94
CA PHE A 194 -7.71 -8.46 -24.77
C PHE A 194 -6.73 -9.21 -25.68
N THR A 195 -6.26 -8.58 -26.77
CA THR A 195 -5.43 -9.23 -27.78
C THR A 195 -4.01 -8.69 -27.79
N GLN A 196 -3.83 -7.38 -27.65
CA GLN A 196 -2.53 -6.71 -27.74
C GLN A 196 -1.91 -6.43 -26.36
N CYS A 197 -2.71 -6.45 -25.29
CA CYS A 197 -2.26 -6.08 -23.93
C CYS A 197 -2.59 -7.19 -22.89
N ALA A 198 -2.43 -8.45 -23.31
CA ALA A 198 -2.71 -9.65 -22.52
C ALA A 198 -1.72 -9.87 -21.34
N GLU A 199 -0.63 -9.12 -21.28
CA GLU A 199 0.29 -9.11 -20.13
C GLU A 199 -0.28 -8.33 -18.93
N PHE A 200 -1.37 -7.57 -19.12
CA PHE A 200 -2.01 -6.88 -18.01
C PHE A 200 -2.68 -7.91 -17.07
N PRO A 201 -2.34 -7.90 -15.77
CA PRO A 201 -2.80 -8.92 -14.84
C PRO A 201 -4.33 -8.91 -14.71
N GLY A 202 -4.95 -10.06 -14.96
CA GLY A 202 -6.40 -10.24 -14.90
C GLY A 202 -7.15 -10.03 -16.22
N ILE A 203 -6.49 -9.63 -17.31
CA ILE A 203 -7.10 -9.52 -18.64
C ILE A 203 -6.51 -10.59 -19.55
N LEU A 204 -7.21 -11.72 -19.71
CA LEU A 204 -6.82 -12.82 -20.62
C LEU A 204 -5.35 -13.29 -20.48
N SER A 205 -4.75 -13.01 -19.33
CA SER A 205 -3.38 -13.39 -19.01
C SER A 205 -3.28 -14.93 -18.97
N PRO A 206 -2.34 -15.54 -19.70
CA PRO A 206 -2.17 -16.99 -19.76
C PRO A 206 -2.03 -17.62 -18.37
N ASP A 207 -1.40 -16.91 -17.45
CA ASP A 207 -1.14 -17.35 -16.07
C ASP A 207 -2.42 -17.58 -15.24
N PHE A 208 -3.54 -16.93 -15.59
CA PHE A 208 -4.79 -16.99 -14.84
C PHE A 208 -5.95 -17.61 -15.64
N TYR A 209 -5.91 -17.51 -16.97
CA TYR A 209 -6.99 -17.93 -17.88
C TYR A 209 -6.48 -18.93 -18.93
N ASP A 210 -6.06 -20.10 -18.46
CA ASP A 210 -5.66 -21.21 -19.33
C ASP A 210 -6.84 -21.80 -20.11
N ALA A 211 -6.56 -22.45 -21.25
CA ALA A 211 -7.57 -23.14 -22.07
C ALA A 211 -8.38 -24.22 -21.31
N LYS A 212 -7.88 -24.68 -20.15
CA LYS A 212 -8.62 -25.57 -19.22
C LYS A 212 -9.69 -24.83 -18.43
N THR A 213 -9.45 -23.58 -18.05
CA THR A 213 -10.40 -22.74 -17.29
C THR A 213 -11.50 -22.13 -18.15
N GLN A 214 -11.28 -22.02 -19.47
CA GLN A 214 -12.25 -21.48 -20.43
C GLN A 214 -13.26 -22.51 -21.00
N ARG A 215 -13.14 -23.79 -20.64
CA ARG A 215 -13.99 -24.89 -21.16
C ARG A 215 -15.20 -25.23 -20.28
N VAL A 216 -15.61 -24.34 -19.38
CA VAL A 216 -16.80 -24.52 -18.50
C VAL A 216 -17.95 -23.70 -19.02
#